data_AF-A0A839TBH9-F1
#
_entry.id   AF-A0A839TBH9-F1
#
_cell.length_a   1.000
_cell.length_b   1.000
_cell.length_c   1.000
_cell.angle_alpha   90.00
_cell.angle_beta   90.00
_cell.angle_gamma   90.00
#
_symmetry.space_group_name_H-M   'P 1'
#
loop_
_entity.id
_entity.type
_entity.pdbx_description
1 polymer ?
#
loop_
_entity_poly.entity_id
_entity_poly.type
_entity_poly.pdbx_seq_one_letter_code
_entity_poly.pdbx_strand_id
1 'polypeptide(L)' 'MAWRIEFDRVAERELGKLDPQIAKHILLLFLQERVSHLENPRSIGEALKDLRLRDFWKYRAGNYRIISSIETAPCVC' A
#
# COMPACT_ATOMS: atom_id res chain seq x y z
N MET A 1 -10.68 -4.66 -12.15
CA MET A 1 -11.19 -3.77 -11.08
C MET A 1 -10.00 -2.99 -10.55
N ALA A 2 -10.08 -1.66 -10.49
CA ALA A 2 -8.96 -0.84 -10.02
C ALA A 2 -9.18 -0.48 -8.55
N TRP A 3 -8.21 -0.82 -7.70
CA TRP A 3 -8.23 -0.43 -6.28
C TRP A 3 -7.94 1.05 -6.12
N ARG A 4 -8.68 1.72 -5.23
CA ARG A 4 -8.44 3.11 -4.88
C ARG A 4 -7.26 3.19 -3.90
N ILE A 5 -6.28 4.02 -4.22
CA ILE A 5 -5.10 4.24 -3.40
C ILE A 5 -5.28 5.58 -2.70
N GLU A 6 -5.23 5.59 -1.37
CA GLU A 6 -5.29 6.81 -0.55
C GLU A 6 -4.08 6.87 0.38
N PHE A 7 -3.59 8.08 0.60
CA PHE A 7 -2.47 8.35 1.50
C PHE A 7 -2.96 9.23 2.65
N ASP A 8 -2.60 8.83 3.87
CA ASP A 8 -2.79 9.69 5.03
C ASP A 8 -1.80 10.87 4.98
N ARG A 9 -2.15 12.00 5.57
CA ARG A 9 -1.27 13.18 5.71
C ARG A 9 0.03 12.84 6.42
N VAL A 10 0.00 11.88 7.35
CA VAL A 10 1.22 11.39 8.02
C VAL A 10 2.09 10.65 7.01
N ALA A 11 1.51 9.80 6.18
CA ALA A 11 2.23 9.10 5.13
C ALA A 11 2.81 10.07 4.09
N GLU A 12 2.05 11.10 3.69
CA GLU A 12 2.56 12.17 2.81
C GLU A 12 3.76 12.91 3.39
N ARG A 13 3.73 13.21 4.71
CA ARG A 13 4.87 13.85 5.39
C ARG A 13 6.10 12.95 5.42
N GLU A 14 5.94 11.67 5.74
CA GLU A 14 7.05 10.71 5.71
C GLU A 14 7.57 10.49 4.28
N LEU A 15 6.68 10.47 3.29
CA LEU A 15 7.04 10.44 1.87
C LEU A 15 7.82 11.69 1.45
N GLY A 16 7.46 12.86 1.98
CA GLY A 16 8.19 14.11 1.76
C GLY A 16 9.58 14.16 2.38
N LYS A 17 9.88 13.29 3.36
CA LYS A 17 11.25 13.11 3.89
C LYS A 17 12.11 12.23 2.98
N LEU A 18 11.48 11.39 2.17
CA LEU A 18 12.17 10.62 1.13
C LEU A 18 12.43 11.51 -0.08
N ASP A 19 13.39 11.09 -0.90
CA ASP A 19 13.61 11.75 -2.19
C ASP A 19 12.30 11.71 -3.00
N PRO A 20 11.78 12.86 -3.46
CA PRO A 20 10.48 12.94 -4.13
C PRO A 20 10.44 12.15 -5.44
N GLN A 21 11.58 11.93 -6.08
CA GLN A 21 11.69 11.09 -7.26
C GLN A 21 11.55 9.62 -6.87
N ILE A 22 12.15 9.19 -5.76
CA ILE A 22 11.98 7.84 -5.23
C ILE A 22 10.54 7.61 -4.75
N ALA A 23 9.94 8.56 -4.04
CA ALA A 23 8.58 8.46 -3.55
C ALA A 23 7.57 8.32 -4.71
N LYS A 24 7.65 9.19 -5.73
CA LYS A 24 6.79 9.08 -6.92
C LYS A 24 7.09 7.82 -7.73
N HIS A 25 8.36 7.56 -8.01
CA HIS A 25 8.72 6.52 -8.98
C HIS A 25 8.59 5.13 -8.38
N ILE A 26 8.96 4.91 -7.12
CA ILE A 26 8.89 3.57 -6.53
C ILE A 26 7.50 3.33 -5.95
N LEU A 27 6.94 4.21 -5.11
CA LEU A 27 5.63 3.92 -4.52
C LEU A 27 4.51 4.07 -5.54
N LEU A 28 4.45 5.17 -6.28
CA LEU A 28 3.30 5.45 -7.13
C LEU A 28 3.23 4.47 -8.31
N LEU A 29 4.35 4.22 -9.02
CA LEU A 29 4.37 3.20 -10.07
C LEU A 29 4.16 1.79 -9.51
N PHE A 30 4.74 1.43 -8.36
CA PHE A 30 4.48 0.09 -7.79
C PHE A 30 3.01 -0.11 -7.45
N LEU A 31 2.37 0.88 -6.83
CA LEU A 31 0.95 0.81 -6.47
C LEU A 31 0.06 0.84 -7.73
N GLN A 32 0.39 1.67 -8.73
CA GLN A 32 -0.39 1.71 -9.97
C GLN A 32 -0.14 0.49 -10.85
N GLU A 33 1.09 0.14 -11.19
CA GLU A 33 1.39 -0.94 -12.12
C GLU A 33 1.20 -2.34 -11.51
N ARG A 34 1.48 -2.52 -10.21
CA ARG A 34 1.27 -3.82 -9.55
C ARG A 34 -0.02 -3.88 -8.77
N VAL A 35 -0.25 -2.99 -7.81
CA VAL A 35 -1.40 -3.13 -6.90
C VAL A 35 -2.73 -2.88 -7.62
N SER A 36 -2.81 -1.88 -8.50
CA SER A 36 -4.08 -1.54 -9.16
C SER A 36 -4.55 -2.58 -10.19
N HIS A 37 -3.60 -3.32 -10.80
CA HIS A 37 -3.89 -4.39 -11.76
C HIS A 37 -4.21 -5.74 -11.10
N LEU A 38 -3.94 -5.89 -9.80
CA LEU A 38 -4.23 -7.12 -9.10
C LEU A 38 -5.70 -7.22 -8.73
N GLU A 39 -6.29 -8.38 -9.00
CA GLU A 39 -7.62 -8.72 -8.49
C GLU A 39 -7.60 -8.77 -6.96
N ASN A 40 -6.53 -9.34 -6.38
CA ASN A 40 -6.32 -9.38 -4.94
C ASN A 40 -4.99 -8.69 -4.57
N PRO A 41 -5.02 -7.48 -3.98
CA PRO A 41 -3.82 -6.75 -3.59
C PRO A 41 -3.10 -7.46 -2.43
N ARG A 42 -3.74 -8.41 -1.73
CA ARG A 42 -3.11 -9.22 -0.68
C ARG A 42 -2.10 -10.23 -1.23
N SER A 43 -2.14 -10.55 -2.53
CA SER A 43 -1.31 -11.60 -3.12
C SER A 43 0.18 -11.25 -3.21
N ILE A 44 0.53 -9.96 -3.28
CA ILE A 44 1.93 -9.51 -3.43
C ILE A 44 2.52 -8.93 -2.14
N GLY A 45 1.74 -8.94 -1.06
CA GLY A 45 2.17 -8.45 0.24
C GLY A 45 2.06 -9.51 1.31
N GLU A 46 2.66 -9.24 2.46
CA GLU A 46 2.57 -10.09 3.65
C GLU A 46 1.68 -9.42 4.70
N ALA A 47 0.78 -10.18 5.29
CA ALA A 47 0.06 -9.75 6.48
C ALA A 47 1.03 -9.58 7.65
N LEU A 48 0.87 -8.49 8.40
CA LEU A 48 1.61 -8.32 9.65
C LEU A 48 1.08 -9.30 10.69
N LYS A 49 2.00 -10.01 11.36
CA LYS A 49 1.66 -11.08 12.31
C LYS A 49 1.18 -10.58 13.68
N ASP A 50 1.27 -9.28 13.94
CA ASP A 50 0.90 -8.70 15.22
C ASP A 50 -0.63 -8.62 15.34
N LEU A 51 -1.17 -8.96 16.51
CA LEU A 51 -2.61 -9.02 16.77
C LEU A 51 -3.30 -7.67 16.52
N ARG A 52 -2.58 -6.58 16.79
CA ARG A 52 -3.05 -5.20 16.59
C ARG A 52 -2.90 -4.69 15.16
N LEU A 53 -2.15 -5.40 14.31
CA LEU A 53 -1.83 -4.98 12.95
C LEU A 53 -2.35 -5.95 11.90
N ARG A 54 -3.31 -6.80 12.26
CA ARG A 54 -3.81 -7.89 11.41
C ARG A 54 -4.44 -7.38 10.11
N ASP A 55 -4.96 -6.16 10.12
CA ASP A 55 -5.56 -5.50 8.96
C ASP A 55 -4.54 -4.75 8.09
N PHE A 56 -3.28 -4.68 8.53
CA PHE A 56 -2.21 -4.03 7.80
C PHE A 56 -1.41 -5.04 6.97
N TRP A 57 -1.23 -4.68 5.71
CA TRP A 57 -0.41 -5.39 4.75
C TRP A 57 0.92 -4.68 4.56
N LYS A 58 1.96 -5.48 4.38
CA LYS A 58 3.31 -5.02 4.10
C LYS A 58 3.69 -5.40 2.67
N TYR A 59 4.02 -4.40 1.87
CA TYR A 59 4.55 -4.56 0.52
C TYR A 59 6.04 -4.28 0.47
N ARG A 60 6.75 -5.04 -0.37
CA ARG A 60 8.17 -4.83 -0.63
C ARG A 60 8.34 -4.15 -1.98
N ALA A 61 8.71 -2.87 -1.95
CA ALA A 61 8.98 -2.07 -3.14
C ALA A 61 10.49 -1.78 -3.23
N GLY A 62 11.24 -2.77 -3.74
CA GLY A 62 12.70 -2.71 -3.80
C GLY A 62 13.32 -2.63 -2.39
N ASN A 63 13.94 -1.48 -2.09
CA ASN A 63 14.59 -1.19 -0.81
C ASN A 63 13.63 -0.62 0.25
N TYR A 64 12.41 -0.27 -0.14
CA TYR A 64 11.41 0.32 0.74
C TYR A 64 10.36 -0.70 1.15
N ARG A 65 9.81 -0.49 2.35
CA ARG A 65 8.69 -1.26 2.89
C ARG A 65 7.51 -0.33 2.99
N ILE A 66 6.41 -0.69 2.34
CA ILE A 66 5.16 0.07 2.36
C ILE A 66 4.21 -0.70 3.27
N ILE A 67 3.63 -0.01 4.25
CA ILE A 67 2.59 -0.57 5.11
C ILE A 67 1.29 0.12 4.74
N SER A 68 0.25 -0.65 4.46
CA SER A 68 -1.07 -0.11 4.10
C SER A 68 -2.18 -1.00 4.62
N SER A 69 -3.28 -0.40 5.08
CA SER A 69 -4.52 -1.12 5.31
C SER A 69 -5.22 -1.39 3.98
N ILE A 70 -5.83 -2.56 3.85
CA ILE A 70 -6.64 -2.92 2.68
C ILE A 70 -8.09 -2.98 3.13
N GLU A 71 -8.84 -1.92 2.84
CA GLU A 71 -10.28 -1.88 3.09
C GLU A 71 -11.01 -2.55 1.93
N THR A 72 -11.54 -3.74 2.18
CA THR A 72 -12.57 -4.32 1.31
C THR A 72 -13.89 -3.78 1.83
N ALA A 73 -14.60 -3.00 1.03
CA ALA A 73 -15.93 -2.55 1.40
C ALA A 73 -16.75 -3.78 1.83
N PRO A 74 -17.32 -3.79 3.04
CA PRO A 74 -18.18 -4.90 3.43
C PRO A 74 -19.32 -4.96 2.42
N CYS A 75 -19.60 -6.14 1.87
CA CYS A 75 -20.87 -6.38 1.20
C CYS A 75 -21.96 -6.03 2.21
N VAL A 76 -22.60 -4.88 2.03
CA VAL A 76 -23.81 -4.53 2.76
C VAL A 76 -24.91 -5.35 2.09
N CYS A 77 -25.39 -6.34 2.83
CA CYS A 77 -26.49 -7.23 2.44
C CYS A 77 -27.80 -6.45 2.25
#